data_AF-A0A377DHV5-F1
#
_entry.id   AF-A0A377DHV5-F1
#
_cell.length_a   1.000
_cell.length_b   1.000
_cell.length_c   1.000
_cell.angle_alpha   90.00
_cell.angle_beta   90.00
_cell.angle_gamma   90.00
#
_symmetry.space_group_name_H-M   'P 1'
#
loop_
_entity.id
_entity.type
_entity.pdbx_description
1 polymer ?
#
loop_
_entity_poly.entity_id
_entity_poly.type
_entity_poly.pdbx_seq_one_letter_code
_entity_poly.pdbx_strand_id
1 'polypeptide(L)'
;MYPNTRFDKPGKSPFMDMDLVPKYADEESSASGVRIDPTQTQNLGVKTATVTRGPLTFAQSFPANVSYNEYQYAIVQARAAGFIDKVYPLTVGDKVQKGTPLLDLTIPDWVEAQSEYLPAARNRRYGDPD
;
A
#
# COMPACT_ATOMS: atom_id res chain seq x y z
N MET A 1 -39.53 -54.01 -44.06
CA MET A 1 -38.68 -52.84 -43.78
C MET A 1 -37.32 -53.34 -43.29
N TYR A 2 -36.21 -52.94 -43.91
CA TYR A 2 -34.84 -53.29 -43.50
C TYR A 2 -34.11 -52.00 -43.06
N PRO A 3 -34.16 -51.59 -41.78
CA PRO A 3 -33.78 -50.24 -41.35
C PRO A 3 -32.27 -50.02 -41.19
N ASN A 4 -31.45 -51.07 -41.32
CA ASN A 4 -30.02 -51.02 -40.95
C ASN A 4 -29.07 -50.62 -42.10
N THR A 5 -29.57 -50.28 -43.29
CA THR A 5 -28.74 -49.97 -44.46
C THR A 5 -28.75 -48.47 -44.76
N ARG A 6 -27.59 -47.81 -44.68
CA ARG A 6 -27.42 -46.38 -44.98
C ARG A 6 -26.90 -46.21 -46.41
N PHE A 7 -27.40 -45.22 -47.14
CA PHE A 7 -27.00 -44.92 -48.52
C PHE A 7 -26.51 -43.47 -48.63
N ASP A 8 -25.40 -43.25 -49.33
CA ASP A 8 -24.73 -41.94 -49.45
C ASP A 8 -25.34 -41.00 -50.51
N LYS A 9 -26.36 -41.45 -51.25
CA LYS A 9 -27.00 -40.66 -52.33
C LYS A 9 -28.50 -40.52 -52.08
N PRO A 10 -29.07 -39.31 -52.27
CA PRO A 10 -30.51 -39.12 -52.22
C PRO A 10 -31.16 -39.86 -53.39
N GLY A 11 -32.24 -40.60 -53.11
CA GLY A 11 -32.94 -41.39 -54.11
C GLY A 11 -33.88 -42.42 -53.49
N LYS A 12 -34.56 -43.18 -54.34
CA LYS A 12 -35.41 -44.29 -53.91
C LYS A 12 -34.56 -45.49 -53.47
N SER A 13 -34.99 -46.15 -52.39
CA SER A 13 -34.31 -47.33 -51.86
C SER A 13 -34.27 -48.46 -52.91
N PRO A 14 -33.09 -49.04 -53.23
CA PRO A 14 -32.95 -50.06 -54.28
C PRO A 14 -33.72 -51.36 -54.02
N PHE A 15 -34.18 -51.56 -52.79
CA PHE A 15 -34.80 -52.79 -52.33
C PHE A 15 -36.32 -52.69 -52.13
N MET A 16 -36.90 -51.49 -51.99
CA MET A 16 -38.32 -51.31 -51.64
C MET A 16 -39.02 -50.06 -52.22
N ASP A 17 -38.48 -49.35 -53.23
CA ASP A 17 -39.17 -48.26 -53.97
C ASP A 17 -39.71 -47.10 -53.11
N MET A 18 -39.24 -46.98 -51.87
CA MET A 18 -39.55 -45.89 -50.92
C MET A 18 -38.46 -44.81 -50.93
N ASP A 19 -38.86 -43.56 -50.71
CA ASP A 19 -37.95 -42.41 -50.63
C ASP A 19 -37.06 -42.48 -49.37
N LEU A 20 -35.76 -42.22 -49.54
CA LEU A 20 -34.82 -42.13 -48.43
C LEU A 20 -35.05 -40.84 -47.62
N VAL A 21 -35.18 -40.98 -46.30
CA VAL A 21 -35.33 -39.85 -45.37
C VAL A 21 -33.92 -39.32 -45.01
N PRO A 22 -33.65 -38.02 -45.18
CA PRO A 22 -32.34 -37.45 -44.87
C PRO A 22 -32.09 -37.44 -43.35
N LYS A 23 -31.04 -38.15 -42.91
CA LYS A 23 -30.50 -38.02 -41.55
C LYS A 23 -29.39 -36.95 -41.58
N TYR A 24 -29.64 -35.81 -40.92
CA TYR A 24 -28.64 -34.78 -40.75
C TYR A 24 -27.62 -35.18 -39.67
N ALA A 25 -26.36 -34.81 -39.84
CA ALA A 25 -25.24 -35.22 -38.98
C ALA A 25 -25.33 -34.69 -37.53
N ASP A 26 -26.31 -33.84 -37.21
CA ASP A 26 -26.37 -33.10 -35.95
C ASP A 26 -27.30 -33.71 -34.88
N GLU A 27 -27.95 -34.86 -35.11
CA GLU A 27 -28.87 -35.46 -34.13
C GLU A 27 -28.22 -36.34 -33.04
N GLU A 28 -26.90 -36.54 -33.07
CA GLU A 28 -26.22 -37.30 -32.00
C GLU A 28 -24.97 -36.56 -31.51
N SER A 29 -25.18 -35.75 -30.48
CA SER A 29 -24.26 -35.74 -29.36
C SER A 29 -25.02 -35.25 -28.13
N SER A 30 -24.96 -36.03 -27.07
CA SER A 30 -25.11 -35.59 -25.68
C SER A 30 -24.07 -34.50 -25.40
N ALA A 31 -24.30 -33.34 -25.99
CA ALA A 31 -23.38 -32.23 -26.04
C ALA A 31 -23.57 -31.42 -24.76
N SER A 32 -22.54 -31.40 -23.92
CA SER A 32 -22.49 -30.50 -22.77
C SER A 32 -22.54 -29.05 -23.26
N GLY A 33 -23.70 -28.40 -23.12
CA GLY A 33 -23.91 -27.01 -23.51
C GLY A 33 -25.34 -26.73 -23.98
N VAL A 34 -25.68 -25.45 -24.13
CA VAL A 34 -26.95 -24.98 -24.71
C VAL A 34 -26.64 -24.08 -25.90
N ARG A 35 -27.35 -24.28 -27.01
CA ARG A 35 -27.30 -23.38 -28.17
C ARG A 35 -28.40 -22.32 -28.04
N ILE A 36 -28.06 -21.08 -28.36
CA ILE A 36 -28.96 -19.93 -28.36
C ILE A 36 -28.83 -19.22 -29.70
N ASP A 37 -29.93 -18.66 -30.21
CA ASP A 37 -29.94 -17.89 -31.46
C ASP A 37 -28.99 -16.68 -31.38
N PRO A 38 -28.06 -16.53 -32.35
CA PRO A 38 -27.13 -15.40 -32.40
C PRO A 38 -27.82 -14.03 -32.35
N THR A 39 -28.98 -13.87 -33.01
CA THR A 39 -29.73 -12.60 -33.01
C THR A 39 -30.24 -12.24 -31.62
N GLN A 40 -30.62 -13.25 -30.82
CA GLN A 40 -31.04 -13.04 -29.43
C GLN A 40 -29.85 -12.66 -28.55
N THR A 41 -28.70 -13.32 -28.69
CA THR A 41 -27.50 -12.97 -27.92
C THR A 41 -26.96 -11.57 -28.24
N GLN A 42 -27.11 -11.13 -29.50
CA GLN A 42 -26.63 -9.84 -29.96
C GLN A 42 -27.56 -8.70 -29.53
N ASN A 43 -28.88 -8.90 -29.60
CA ASN A 43 -29.87 -7.97 -29.06
C ASN A 43 -29.79 -7.85 -27.53
N LEU A 44 -29.45 -8.94 -26.83
CA LEU A 44 -29.26 -8.94 -25.37
C LEU A 44 -27.95 -8.25 -24.94
N GLY A 45 -26.99 -8.06 -25.87
CA GLY A 45 -25.73 -7.37 -25.59
C GLY A 45 -24.78 -8.18 -24.69
N VAL A 46 -24.73 -9.50 -24.86
CA VAL A 46 -23.89 -10.40 -24.06
C VAL A 46 -22.40 -9.99 -24.15
N LYS A 47 -21.76 -9.77 -23.00
CA LYS A 47 -20.33 -9.48 -22.89
C LYS A 47 -19.59 -10.64 -22.24
N THR A 48 -18.47 -11.03 -22.83
CA THR A 48 -17.61 -12.09 -22.32
C THR A 48 -16.23 -11.53 -21.98
N ALA A 49 -15.57 -12.14 -21.00
CA ALA A 49 -14.19 -11.84 -20.64
C ALA A 49 -13.40 -13.15 -20.55
N THR A 50 -12.15 -13.13 -21.03
CA THR A 50 -11.26 -14.29 -20.96
C THR A 50 -10.77 -14.51 -19.54
N VAL A 51 -10.81 -15.76 -19.06
CA VAL A 51 -10.26 -16.12 -17.75
C VAL A 51 -8.74 -15.91 -17.77
N THR A 52 -8.24 -15.19 -16.78
CA THR A 52 -6.80 -14.97 -16.58
C THR A 52 -6.40 -15.40 -15.17
N ARG A 53 -5.16 -15.86 -15.02
CA ARG A 53 -4.59 -16.21 -13.72
C ARG A 53 -3.68 -15.08 -13.26
N GLY A 54 -3.90 -14.58 -12.05
CA GLY A 54 -3.08 -13.54 -11.45
C GLY A 54 -3.40 -13.37 -9.96
N PRO A 55 -2.57 -12.62 -9.23
CA PRO A 55 -2.90 -12.25 -7.85
C PRO A 55 -4.08 -11.28 -7.82
N LEU A 56 -5.03 -11.50 -6.92
CA LEU A 56 -6.15 -10.58 -6.72
C LEU A 56 -5.73 -9.47 -5.77
N THR A 57 -5.83 -8.22 -6.22
CA THR A 57 -5.50 -7.03 -5.41
C THR A 57 -6.71 -6.59 -4.60
N PHE A 58 -6.62 -6.72 -3.27
CA PHE A 58 -7.63 -6.17 -2.37
C PHE A 58 -7.38 -4.68 -2.18
N ALA A 59 -8.44 -3.88 -2.29
CA ALA A 59 -8.39 -2.44 -2.08
C ALA A 59 -9.34 -2.06 -0.94
N GLN A 60 -8.82 -1.40 0.09
CA GLN A 60 -9.60 -0.90 1.22
C GLN A 60 -9.04 0.44 1.70
N SER A 61 -9.93 1.30 2.20
CA SER A 61 -9.58 2.60 2.77
C SER A 61 -9.76 2.57 4.28
N PHE A 62 -8.81 3.18 5.01
CA PHE A 62 -8.82 3.29 6.47
C PHE A 62 -8.60 4.74 6.88
N PRO A 63 -9.31 5.24 7.90
CA PRO A 63 -9.00 6.54 8.50
C PRO A 63 -7.71 6.45 9.34
N ALA A 64 -6.95 7.53 9.38
CA ALA A 64 -5.73 7.67 10.18
C ALA A 64 -5.61 9.08 10.76
N ASN A 65 -4.81 9.22 11.82
CA ASN A 65 -4.56 10.50 12.48
C ASN A 65 -3.21 11.08 12.07
N VAL A 66 -3.12 12.40 11.98
CA VAL A 66 -1.85 13.12 11.85
C VAL A 66 -1.30 13.38 13.25
N SER A 67 -0.17 12.77 13.59
CA SER A 67 0.50 12.91 14.88
C SER A 67 1.83 13.66 14.74
N TYR A 68 2.37 14.10 15.87
CA TYR A 68 3.73 14.64 15.92
C TYR A 68 4.77 13.55 15.62
N ASN A 69 5.90 13.95 15.04
CA ASN A 69 6.99 13.04 14.76
C ASN A 69 7.78 12.72 16.04
N GLU A 70 7.63 11.51 16.55
CA GLU A 70 8.31 11.03 17.77
C GLU A 70 9.84 10.95 17.61
N TYR A 71 10.35 10.84 16.38
CA TYR A 71 11.80 10.90 16.12
C TYR A 71 12.38 12.32 16.19
N GLN A 72 11.51 13.34 16.20
CA GLN A 72 11.90 14.75 16.35
C GLN A 72 11.45 15.30 17.72
N TYR A 73 11.59 14.47 18.76
CA TYR A 73 11.17 14.80 20.12
C TYR A 73 12.36 15.21 21.00
N ALA A 74 12.25 16.33 21.70
CA ALA A 74 13.30 16.82 22.61
C ALA A 74 12.69 17.35 23.91
N ILE A 75 13.17 16.83 25.04
CA ILE A 75 12.85 17.33 26.38
C ILE A 75 14.09 18.04 26.92
N VAL A 76 14.02 19.37 27.04
CA VAL A 76 15.12 20.18 27.56
C VAL A 76 15.10 20.13 29.09
N GLN A 77 16.23 19.71 29.67
CA GLN A 77 16.42 19.63 31.12
C GLN A 77 17.70 20.37 31.50
N ALA A 78 17.67 21.12 32.61
CA ALA A 78 18.86 21.73 33.19
C ALA A 78 19.88 20.64 33.57
N ARG A 79 21.17 20.92 33.37
CA ARG A 79 22.26 19.98 33.66
C ARG A 79 22.65 19.93 35.14
N ALA A 80 22.38 21.02 35.87
CA ALA A 80 22.62 21.16 37.29
C ALA A 80 21.55 22.07 37.89
N ALA A 81 21.42 22.05 39.21
CA ALA A 81 20.46 22.88 39.94
C ALA A 81 20.87 24.37 39.93
N GLY A 82 19.88 25.24 40.00
CA GLY A 82 20.05 26.68 39.92
C GLY A 82 18.72 27.42 40.11
N PHE A 83 18.70 28.70 39.80
CA PHE A 83 17.50 29.52 39.81
C PHE A 83 17.30 30.23 38.47
N ILE A 84 16.04 30.53 38.16
CA ILE A 84 15.64 31.16 36.90
C ILE A 84 15.84 32.67 37.00
N ASP A 85 16.55 33.26 36.04
CA ASP A 85 16.74 34.70 35.95
C ASP A 85 15.69 35.35 35.05
N LYS A 86 15.39 34.69 33.92
CA LYS A 86 14.46 35.19 32.91
C LYS A 86 13.79 34.05 32.16
N VAL A 87 12.51 34.23 31.84
CA VAL A 87 11.76 33.35 30.93
C VAL A 87 11.35 34.17 29.72
N TYR A 88 11.60 33.64 28.52
CA TYR A 88 11.22 34.31 27.27
C TYR A 88 9.71 34.17 27.01
N PRO A 89 9.10 35.01 26.14
CA PRO A 89 7.66 34.97 25.86
C PRO A 89 7.29 33.75 25.01
N LEU A 90 7.27 32.57 25.63
CA LEU A 90 6.91 31.30 25.03
C LEU A 90 5.84 30.62 25.87
N THR A 91 4.88 29.98 25.21
CA THR A 91 3.86 29.16 25.85
C THR A 91 3.72 27.80 25.14
N VAL A 92 3.03 26.86 25.80
CA VAL A 92 2.76 25.54 25.23
C VAL A 92 1.92 25.70 23.96
N GLY A 93 2.42 25.15 22.86
CA GLY A 93 1.78 25.25 21.53
C GLY A 93 2.54 26.16 20.56
N ASP A 94 3.47 26.99 21.05
CA ASP A 94 4.28 27.83 20.18
C ASP A 94 5.29 27.00 19.38
N LYS A 95 5.42 27.33 18.09
CA LYS A 95 6.46 26.76 17.23
C LYS A 95 7.77 27.49 17.44
N VAL A 96 8.81 26.76 17.84
CA VAL A 96 10.18 27.28 18.01
C VAL A 96 11.11 26.74 16.93
N GLN A 97 12.23 27.44 16.72
CA GLN A 97 13.30 26.99 15.83
C GLN A 97 14.52 26.56 16.64
N LYS A 98 15.43 25.82 16.02
CA LYS A 98 16.69 25.46 16.68
C LYS A 98 17.46 26.74 17.04
N GLY A 99 17.79 26.90 18.32
CA GLY A 99 18.49 28.07 18.85
C GLY A 99 17.57 29.15 19.42
N THR A 100 16.24 28.98 19.38
CA THR A 100 15.32 29.88 20.09
C THR A 100 15.61 29.81 21.61
N PRO A 101 15.87 30.96 22.28
CA PRO A 101 16.11 30.98 23.72
C PRO A 101 14.81 30.70 24.47
N LEU A 102 14.89 29.81 25.47
CA LEU A 102 13.74 29.40 26.29
C LEU A 102 13.70 30.17 27.62
N LEU A 103 14.82 30.13 28.34
CA LEU A 103 15.02 30.77 29.64
C LEU A 103 16.51 30.96 29.90
N ASP A 104 16.82 31.90 30.79
CA ASP A 104 18.13 32.10 31.37
C ASP A 104 18.12 31.59 32.81
N LEU A 105 19.15 30.82 33.19
CA LEU A 105 19.32 30.31 34.55
C LEU A 105 20.74 30.51 35.07
N THR A 106 20.84 30.77 36.37
CA THR A 106 22.12 30.84 37.10
C THR A 106 22.39 29.52 37.81
N ILE A 107 23.54 28.90 37.52
CA ILE A 107 24.00 27.63 38.08
C ILE A 107 25.27 27.87 38.91
N PRO A 108 25.20 27.83 40.25
CA PRO A 108 26.37 28.05 41.10
C PRO A 108 27.32 26.85 41.16
N ASP A 109 26.83 25.65 40.85
CA ASP A 109 27.55 24.38 41.01
C ASP A 109 28.89 24.31 40.23
N TRP A 110 29.00 25.06 39.13
CA TRP A 110 30.22 25.07 38.32
C TRP A 110 31.23 26.16 38.69
N VAL A 111 30.86 27.08 39.59
CA VAL A 111 31.69 28.24 39.94
C VAL A 111 32.99 27.81 40.62
N GLU A 112 32.93 26.82 41.51
CA GLU A 112 34.13 26.34 42.23
C GLU A 112 35.17 25.78 41.26
N ALA A 113 34.78 24.84 40.40
CA ALA A 113 35.67 24.24 39.41
C ALA A 113 36.24 25.27 38.41
N GLN A 114 35.44 26.26 38.00
CA GLN A 114 35.92 27.36 37.15
C GLN A 114 36.94 28.24 37.88
N SER A 115 36.70 28.54 39.15
CA SER A 115 37.56 29.39 39.98
C SER A 115 38.92 28.76 40.25
N GLU A 116 39.00 27.43 40.31
CA GLU A 116 40.26 26.69 40.44
C GLU A 116 41.02 26.60 39.11
N TYR A 117 40.29 26.39 37.99
CA TYR A 117 40.90 26.24 36.67
C TYR A 117 41.56 27.54 36.17
N LEU A 118 40.91 28.70 36.36
CA LEU A 118 41.38 29.97 35.81
C LEU A 118 42.79 30.39 36.31
N PRO A 119 43.11 30.32 37.61
CA PRO A 119 44.47 30.54 38.10
C PRO A 119 45.47 29.50 37.59
N ALA A 120 45.10 28.21 37.58
CA ALA A 120 45.97 27.14 37.12
C ALA A 120 46.36 27.32 35.63
N ALA A 121 45.40 27.69 34.78
CA ALA A 121 45.65 27.99 33.37
C ALA A 121 46.55 29.23 33.18
N ARG A 122 46.38 30.27 34.02
CA ARG A 122 47.22 31.47 33.98
C ARG A 122 48.66 31.18 34.37
N ASN A 123 48.88 30.41 35.45
CA ASN A 123 50.22 30.07 35.91
C ASN A 123 50.95 29.17 34.91
N ARG A 124 50.23 28.27 34.22
CA ARG A 124 50.82 27.44 33.15
C ARG A 124 51.32 28.27 31.97
N ARG A 125 50.61 29.34 31.58
CA ARG A 125 51.07 30.26 30.53
C ARG A 125 52.27 31.13 30.92
N TYR A 126 52.49 31.32 32.22
CA TYR A 126 53.61 32.13 32.73
C TYR A 126 54.82 31.28 33.15
N GLY A 127 54.67 29.95 33.15
CA GLY A 127 55.66 28.99 33.64
C GLY A 127 56.48 28.29 32.55
N ASP A 128 56.42 28.71 31.29
CA ASP A 128 57.39 28.35 30.25
C ASP A 128 58.44 29.47 30.15
N PRO A 129 59.57 29.38 30.87
CA PRO A 129 60.77 30.14 30.54
C PRO A 129 61.53 29.40 29.43
N ASP A 130 61.91 30.13 28.39
CA ASP A 130 63.01 29.75 27.48
C ASP A 130 64.32 29.48 28.26
#